data_AF-A0A2T6K632-F1
#
_entry.id   AF-A0A2T6K632-F1
#
_cell.length_a   1.000
_cell.length_b   1.000
_cell.length_c   1.000
_cell.angle_alpha   90.00
_cell.angle_beta   90.00
_cell.angle_gamma   90.00
#
_symmetry.space_group_name_H-M   'P 1'
#
loop_
_entity.id
_entity.type
_entity.pdbx_description
1 polymer ?
#
loop_
_entity_poly.entity_id
_entity_poly.type
_entity_poly.pdbx_seq_one_letter_code
_entity_poly.pdbx_strand_id
1 'polypeptide(L)' 'MHFSQLAVSPVYIIVTILCIGYLIFLREDKGCYIFIGRIYSILHIAIYLFALYLYIIGNNL' A
#
# COMPACT_ATOMS: atom_id res chain seq x y z
N MET A 1 1.29 -15.43 -13.85
CA MET A 1 2.06 -14.22 -14.21
C MET A 1 1.22 -12.92 -14.23
N HIS A 2 0.08 -12.83 -13.51
CA HIS A 2 -0.78 -11.63 -13.56
C HIS A 2 -0.71 -10.75 -12.29
N PHE A 3 -0.18 -11.27 -11.18
CA PHE A 3 -0.02 -10.51 -9.93
C PHE A 3 1.15 -9.53 -9.95
N SER A 4 2.15 -9.74 -10.80
CA SER A 4 3.37 -8.93 -10.87
C SER A 4 3.14 -7.53 -11.42
N GLN A 5 2.16 -7.35 -12.31
CA GLN A 5 1.78 -6.05 -12.86
C GLN A 5 1.04 -5.16 -11.85
N LEU A 6 0.52 -5.72 -10.76
CA LEU A 6 -0.12 -4.94 -9.70
C LEU A 6 0.88 -4.04 -8.97
N ALA A 7 2.14 -4.50 -8.83
CA ALA A 7 3.22 -3.70 -8.22
C ALA A 7 3.61 -2.49 -9.07
N VAL A 8 3.45 -2.57 -10.40
CA VAL A 8 3.80 -1.52 -11.36
C VAL A 8 2.56 -0.70 -11.76
N SER A 9 1.37 -1.09 -11.29
CA SER A 9 0.13 -0.38 -11.59
C SER A 9 0.17 1.02 -10.96
N PRO A 10 0.01 2.09 -11.76
CA PRO A 10 0.05 3.46 -11.25
C PRO A 10 -1.02 3.70 -10.17
N VAL A 11 -2.12 2.95 -10.21
CA VAL A 11 -3.19 2.99 -9.21
C VAL A 11 -2.65 2.60 -7.82
N TYR A 12 -1.78 1.59 -7.73
CA TYR A 12 -1.25 1.11 -6.45
C TYR A 12 -0.29 2.11 -5.82
N ILE A 13 0.51 2.78 -6.65
CA ILE A 13 1.45 3.84 -6.22
C ILE A 13 0.66 5.04 -5.68
N ILE A 14 -0.37 5.48 -6.40
CA ILE A 14 -1.24 6.59 -5.99
C ILE A 14 -1.95 6.27 -4.68
N VAL A 15 -2.51 5.07 -4.53
CA VAL A 15 -3.19 4.64 -3.30
C VAL A 15 -2.22 4.60 -2.11
N THR A 16 -0.98 4.18 -2.34
CA THR A 16 0.07 4.16 -1.30
C THR A 16 0.43 5.58 -0.86
N ILE A 17 0.61 6.51 -1.80
CA ILE A 17 0.86 7.93 -1.50
C ILE A 17 -0.32 8.55 -0.75
N LEU A 18 -1.56 8.24 -1.17
CA LEU A 18 -2.77 8.70 -0.49
C LEU A 18 -2.86 8.16 0.94
N CYS A 19 -2.53 6.88 1.14
CA CYS A 19 -2.50 6.24 2.46
C CYS A 19 -1.46 6.88 3.39
N ILE A 20 -0.27 7.20 2.88
CA ILE A 20 0.78 7.89 3.63
C ILE A 20 0.34 9.32 3.96
N GLY A 21 -0.21 10.05 2.99
CA GLY A 21 -0.75 11.40 3.19
C GLY A 21 -1.86 11.43 4.24
N TYR A 22 -2.81 10.49 4.15
CA TYR A 22 -3.88 10.31 5.14
C TYR A 22 -3.31 10.02 6.53
N LEU A 23 -2.30 9.16 6.63
CA LEU A 23 -1.65 8.82 7.90
C LEU A 23 -0.94 10.02 8.55
N ILE A 24 -0.34 10.91 7.75
CA ILE A 24 0.38 12.10 8.22
C ILE A 24 -0.60 13.21 8.61
N PHE A 25 -1.58 13.50 7.75
CA PHE A 25 -2.51 14.60 7.95
C PHE A 25 -3.49 14.34 9.08
N LEU A 26 -3.89 13.07 9.26
CA LEU A 26 -4.86 12.65 10.26
C LEU A 26 -4.21 12.10 11.55
N ARG A 27 -2.90 12.32 11.72
CA ARG A 27 -2.11 11.82 12.87
C ARG A 27 -2.52 12.44 14.21
N GLU A 28 -2.99 13.68 14.20
CA GLU A 28 -3.37 14.41 15.43
C GLU A 28 -4.81 14.13 15.86
N ASP A 29 -5.65 13.68 14.94
CA ASP A 29 -7.04 13.36 15.23
C ASP A 29 -7.16 11.95 15.86
N LYS A 30 -7.88 11.85 16.97
CA LYS A 30 -8.06 10.60 17.76
C LYS A 30 -9.39 9.90 17.47
N GLY A 31 -9.89 10.01 16.24
CA GLY A 31 -11.15 9.40 15.80
C GLY A 31 -11.03 7.90 15.50
N CYS A 32 -12.07 7.11 15.82
CA CYS A 32 -12.14 5.67 15.52
C CYS A 32 -11.97 5.35 14.01
N TYR A 33 -12.46 6.24 13.13
CA TYR A 33 -12.28 6.14 11.67
C TYR A 33 -10.81 6.17 11.22
N ILE A 34 -9.95 6.84 12.00
CA ILE A 34 -8.53 7.00 11.71
C ILE A 34 -7.79 5.71 12.04
N PHE A 35 -8.26 4.99 13.05
CA PHE A 35 -7.73 3.68 13.41
C PHE A 35 -7.99 2.65 12.30
N ILE A 36 -9.20 2.67 11.73
CA ILE A 36 -9.56 1.81 10.58
C ILE A 36 -8.71 2.18 9.35
N GLY A 37 -8.59 3.48 9.03
CA GLY A 37 -7.75 3.96 7.93
C GLY A 37 -6.28 3.58 8.11
N ARG A 38 -5.76 3.63 9.34
CA ARG A 38 -4.39 3.21 9.67
C ARG A 38 -4.17 1.72 9.43
N ILE A 39 -5.09 0.86 9.86
CA ILE A 39 -5.03 -0.58 9.60
C ILE A 39 -5.09 -0.86 8.09
N TYR A 40 -5.97 -0.15 7.38
CA TYR A 40 -6.12 -0.27 5.94
C TYR A 40 -4.84 0.12 5.19
N SER A 41 -4.19 1.23 5.59
CA SER A 41 -2.90 1.65 5.05
C SER A 41 -1.81 0.60 5.27
N ILE A 42 -1.73 0.02 6.47
CA ILE A 42 -0.74 -1.03 6.79
C ILE A 42 -0.96 -2.27 5.93
N LEU A 43 -2.21 -2.73 5.78
CA LEU A 43 -2.57 -3.85 4.91
C LEU A 43 -2.20 -3.56 3.45
N HIS A 44 -2.49 -2.36 2.95
CA HIS A 44 -2.14 -1.97 1.59
C HIS A 44 -0.62 -1.95 1.35
N ILE A 45 0.15 -1.44 2.30
CA ILE A 45 1.62 -1.43 2.25
C ILE A 45 2.16 -2.87 2.24
N ALA A 46 1.62 -3.76 3.07
CA ALA A 46 2.01 -5.16 3.11
C ALA A 46 1.74 -5.87 1.78
N ILE A 47 0.57 -5.64 1.17
CA ILE A 47 0.22 -6.20 -0.13
C ILE A 47 1.15 -5.66 -1.23
N TYR A 48 1.49 -4.36 -1.19
CA TYR A 48 2.44 -3.76 -2.14
C TYR A 48 3.84 -4.40 -2.01
N LEU A 49 4.34 -4.56 -0.79
CA LEU A 49 5.61 -5.25 -0.51
C LEU A 49 5.60 -6.69 -1.03
N PHE A 50 4.50 -7.42 -0.83
CA PHE A 50 4.35 -8.78 -1.32
C PHE A 50 4.32 -8.85 -2.85
N ALA A 51 3.63 -7.92 -3.50
CA ALA A 51 3.60 -7.82 -4.96
C ALA A 51 4.98 -7.45 -5.54
N LEU A 52 5.70 -6.55 -4.89
CA LEU A 52 7.06 -6.15 -5.25
C LEU A 52 8.04 -7.32 -5.08
N TYR A 53 7.92 -8.08 -3.99
CA TYR A 53 8.72 -9.29 -3.76
C TYR A 53 8.49 -10.35 -4.86
N LEU A 54 7.23 -10.60 -5.21
CA LEU A 54 6.87 -11.50 -6.32
C LEU A 54 7.36 -11.00 -7.68
N TYR A 55 7.32 -9.68 -7.91
CA TYR A 55 7.86 -9.08 -9.14
C TYR A 55 9.37 -9.27 -9.24
N ILE A 56 10.11 -9.02 -8.16
CA ILE A 56 11.57 -9.23 -8.13
C ILE A 56 11.90 -10.71 -8.34
N ILE A 57 11.26 -11.62 -7.62
CA ILE A 57 11.51 -13.06 -7.78
C ILE A 57 11.15 -13.54 -9.18
N GLY A 58 10.02 -13.11 -9.74
CA GLY A 58 9.59 -13.52 -11.08
C GLY A 58 10.41 -12.90 -12.22
N ASN A 59 11.13 -11.81 -11.97
CA ASN A 59 12.02 -11.17 -12.95
C ASN A 59 13.50 -11.60 -12.80
N ASN A 60 13.86 -12.24 -11.70
CA ASN A 60 15.21 -12.80 -11.45
C ASN A 60 15.28 -14.32 -11.70
N LEU A 61 14.22 -14.94 -12.22
CA LEU A 61 14.14 -16.35 -12.63
C LEU A 61 14.01 -16.42 -14.16
#